data_AF-A0A6M0C617-F1
#
_entry.id   AF-A0A6M0C617-F1
#
_cell.length_a   1.000
_cell.length_b   1.000
_cell.length_c   1.000
_cell.angle_alpha   90.00
_cell.angle_beta   90.00
_cell.angle_gamma   90.00
#
_symmetry.space_group_name_H-M   'P 1'
#
loop_
_entity.id
_entity.type
_entity.pdbx_description
1 polymer ?
#
loop_
_entity_poly.entity_id
_entity_poly.type
_entity_poly.pdbx_seq_one_letter_code
_entity_poly.pdbx_strand_id
1 'polypeptide(L)'
;HVEIQLKRGRYQNELTRFRYDVVLHLGKKVSTPTTPPVFLDWQQDNLTVAAVCQQLLETSPEILAVTDVPNARTSADLRAMELLANNNCPETVGEVCQQTSPERQKTIEPEDWWQLESEVGYRINITWSGRGDRDRYDVIFVRGDTNIIADSAIVFPLKDTQPWSAYANAPYTGGQPSNLIPQLRGFLAEQLPDYMMPSAFVVLDELPLTPSGKIDRRALPAPDKSRPLLDVELVAPRSPAEEILAGIWAEVLSLDEVGVLDNFFMLGGDSIQATQLISRVRDTFGIELSLHRLFESPTVAEFSEIVGAASRQELAPIQPVSRDGELPLSFAEQRLWFLDQLQEGSVTYNEQEGLRLSGSLEIEALQAAIQEIVRRHESLRTNYREVDGYPVRVIAPELELKMPVVDLQHLPPEEQLKEVQRLGDREIRQPFDLANDPLLRVTLLQLAADDYILLLTMHSRSKSCATAPQPSTARTRSPAS
;
A
#
# COMPACT_ATOMS: atom_id res chain seq x y z
N HIS A 1 28.14 -24.57 -19.36
CA HIS A 1 26.81 -24.69 -19.98
C HIS A 1 25.76 -24.61 -18.88
N VAL A 2 24.52 -24.24 -19.23
CA VAL A 2 23.40 -24.15 -18.29
C VAL A 2 22.46 -25.32 -18.58
N GLU A 3 22.06 -26.03 -17.54
CA GLU A 3 21.12 -27.13 -17.59
C GLU A 3 19.85 -26.71 -16.85
N ILE A 4 18.67 -26.91 -17.44
CA ILE A 4 17.38 -26.56 -16.84
C ILE A 4 16.58 -27.84 -16.73
N GLN A 5 16.33 -28.28 -15.50
CA GLN A 5 15.66 -29.54 -15.23
C GLN A 5 14.34 -29.31 -14.50
N LEU A 6 13.32 -30.11 -14.83
CA LEU A 6 12.12 -30.17 -14.00
C LEU A 6 12.49 -30.75 -12.62
N LYS A 7 11.83 -30.27 -11.56
CA LYS A 7 12.02 -30.77 -10.20
C LYS A 7 11.55 -32.22 -10.08
N ARG A 8 12.36 -33.11 -9.51
CA ARG A 8 11.94 -34.50 -9.20
C ARG A 8 10.95 -34.57 -8.03
N GLY A 9 10.05 -35.55 -8.06
CA GLY A 9 9.14 -35.90 -6.96
C GLY A 9 7.74 -36.29 -7.43
N ARG A 10 7.18 -37.35 -6.82
CA ARG A 10 5.80 -37.82 -7.09
C ARG A 10 4.70 -36.97 -6.44
N TYR A 11 5.03 -36.19 -5.41
CA TYR A 11 4.06 -35.31 -4.77
C TYR A 11 3.89 -34.03 -5.58
N GLN A 12 2.67 -33.79 -6.08
CA GLN A 12 2.35 -32.57 -6.81
C GLN A 12 2.09 -31.43 -5.81
N ASN A 13 3.09 -30.56 -5.64
CA ASN A 13 3.03 -29.36 -4.82
C ASN A 13 3.67 -28.19 -5.59
N GLU A 14 3.72 -27.00 -4.99
CA GLU A 14 4.30 -25.82 -5.65
C GLU A 14 5.73 -26.07 -6.17
N LEU A 15 6.55 -26.81 -5.41
CA LEU A 15 7.94 -27.07 -5.75
C LEU A 15 8.09 -27.99 -6.97
N THR A 16 7.25 -29.02 -7.11
CA THR A 16 7.35 -29.98 -8.22
C THR A 16 6.59 -29.54 -9.47
N ARG A 17 5.64 -28.60 -9.32
CA ARG A 17 4.79 -28.09 -10.42
C ARG A 17 5.37 -26.84 -11.10
N PHE A 18 5.85 -25.87 -10.33
CA PHE A 18 6.16 -24.54 -10.85
C PHE A 18 7.63 -24.13 -10.73
N ARG A 19 8.48 -25.00 -10.15
CA ARG A 19 9.92 -24.76 -10.03
C ARG A 19 10.73 -25.74 -10.86
N TYR A 20 11.93 -25.29 -11.21
CA TYR A 20 12.93 -26.05 -11.93
C TYR A 20 14.28 -25.91 -11.24
N ASP A 21 15.17 -26.86 -11.49
CA ASP A 21 16.56 -26.79 -11.09
C ASP A 21 17.40 -26.21 -12.23
N VAL A 22 18.31 -25.30 -11.88
CA VAL A 22 19.29 -24.74 -12.81
C VAL A 22 20.67 -25.18 -12.38
N VAL A 23 21.36 -25.95 -13.22
CA VAL A 23 22.74 -26.39 -12.95
C VAL A 23 23.70 -25.65 -13.87
N LEU A 24 24.60 -24.90 -13.24
CA LEU A 24 25.68 -24.17 -13.93
C LEU A 24 26.94 -25.03 -13.97
N HIS A 25 27.29 -25.51 -15.15
CA HIS A 25 28.51 -26.30 -15.35
C HIS A 25 29.67 -25.40 -15.81
N LEU A 26 30.64 -25.20 -14.93
CA LEU A 26 31.84 -24.39 -15.17
C LEU A 26 33.05 -25.28 -15.53
N GLY A 27 33.75 -24.94 -16.61
CA GLY A 27 35.07 -25.54 -16.95
C GLY A 27 35.09 -26.97 -17.51
N LYS A 28 33.95 -27.67 -17.64
CA LYS A 28 33.89 -29.00 -18.27
C LYS A 28 33.83 -28.89 -19.79
N LYS A 29 34.80 -29.49 -20.51
CA LYS A 29 34.68 -29.74 -21.95
C LYS A 29 33.56 -30.75 -22.17
N VAL A 30 32.56 -30.35 -22.95
CA VAL A 30 31.44 -31.20 -23.36
C VAL A 30 31.92 -32.11 -24.49
N SER A 31 31.73 -33.42 -24.32
CA SER A 31 31.97 -34.39 -25.40
C SER A 31 30.83 -34.29 -26.42
N THR A 32 31.15 -34.12 -27.70
CA THR A 32 30.16 -34.14 -28.79
C THR A 32 29.72 -35.58 -29.07
N PRO A 33 28.44 -35.82 -29.40
CA PRO A 33 27.97 -37.15 -29.77
C PRO A 33 28.67 -37.63 -31.05
N THR A 34 28.89 -38.94 -31.14
CA THR A 34 29.51 -39.61 -32.29
C THR A 34 28.53 -39.72 -33.47
N THR A 35 27.24 -39.78 -33.16
CA THR A 35 26.12 -39.88 -34.11
C THR A 35 25.13 -38.73 -33.91
N PRO A 36 24.45 -38.27 -34.98
CA PRO A 36 23.45 -37.22 -34.85
C PRO A 36 22.29 -37.68 -33.95
N PRO A 37 21.77 -36.83 -33.04
CA PRO A 37 20.63 -37.17 -32.20
C PRO A 37 19.38 -37.51 -33.03
N VAL A 38 18.63 -38.52 -32.58
CA VAL A 38 17.32 -38.85 -33.13
C VAL A 38 16.26 -37.98 -32.46
N PHE A 39 15.42 -37.30 -33.24
CA PHE A 39 14.32 -36.48 -32.73
C PHE A 39 12.97 -37.14 -33.06
N LEU A 40 12.10 -37.21 -32.06
CA LEU A 40 10.71 -37.63 -32.19
C LEU A 40 9.81 -36.54 -31.62
N ASP A 41 8.66 -36.34 -32.23
CA ASP A 41 7.67 -35.37 -31.80
C ASP A 41 6.47 -36.10 -31.19
N TRP A 42 6.19 -35.84 -29.92
CA TRP A 42 5.16 -36.56 -29.17
C TRP A 42 3.79 -36.52 -29.85
N GLN A 43 3.41 -35.36 -30.40
CA GLN A 43 2.10 -35.18 -31.02
C GLN A 43 2.10 -35.60 -32.49
N GLN A 44 3.09 -35.16 -33.27
CA GLN A 44 3.12 -35.44 -34.72
C GLN A 44 3.32 -36.92 -35.01
N ASP A 45 4.13 -37.62 -34.20
CA ASP A 45 4.39 -39.04 -34.35
C ASP A 45 3.38 -39.91 -33.58
N ASN A 46 2.39 -39.30 -32.90
CA ASN A 46 1.35 -39.97 -32.10
C ASN A 46 1.93 -41.02 -31.14
N LEU A 47 2.94 -40.61 -30.36
CA LEU A 47 3.76 -41.50 -29.55
C LEU A 47 3.04 -41.98 -28.29
N THR A 48 3.53 -43.09 -27.76
CA THR A 48 3.24 -43.56 -26.40
C THR A 48 4.54 -43.87 -25.69
N VAL A 49 4.55 -43.86 -24.36
CA VAL A 49 5.74 -44.23 -23.57
C VAL A 49 6.28 -45.60 -23.99
N ALA A 50 5.39 -46.58 -24.23
CA ALA A 50 5.77 -47.91 -24.67
C ALA A 50 6.44 -47.92 -26.06
N ALA A 51 5.94 -47.12 -27.01
CA ALA A 51 6.53 -47.00 -28.35
C ALA A 51 7.94 -46.40 -28.31
N VAL A 52 8.15 -45.38 -27.46
CA VAL A 52 9.48 -44.78 -27.25
C VAL A 52 10.45 -45.81 -26.65
N CYS A 53 10.01 -46.58 -25.65
CA CYS A 53 10.83 -47.65 -25.06
C CYS A 53 11.21 -48.73 -26.07
N GLN A 54 10.27 -49.16 -26.91
CA GLN A 54 10.53 -50.14 -27.97
C GLN A 54 11.59 -49.62 -28.95
N GLN A 55 11.48 -48.36 -29.37
CA GLN A 55 12.44 -47.75 -30.29
C GLN A 55 13.85 -47.64 -29.69
N LEU A 56 13.98 -47.33 -28.40
CA LEU A 56 15.26 -47.32 -27.70
C LEU A 56 15.94 -48.69 -27.73
N LEU A 57 15.17 -49.77 -27.50
CA LEU A 57 15.67 -51.14 -27.51
C LEU A 57 16.07 -51.61 -28.92
N GLU A 58 15.27 -51.27 -29.94
CA GLU A 58 15.49 -51.73 -31.32
C GLU A 58 16.66 -51.01 -32.03
N THR A 59 16.76 -49.69 -31.84
CA THR A 59 17.72 -48.85 -32.59
C THR A 59 18.97 -48.51 -31.79
N SER A 60 18.92 -48.63 -30.45
CA SER A 60 20.03 -48.36 -29.53
C SER A 60 20.83 -47.08 -29.82
N PRO A 61 20.17 -45.92 -30.05
CA PRO A 61 20.83 -44.69 -30.44
C PRO A 61 21.72 -44.17 -29.31
N GLU A 62 22.75 -43.39 -29.64
CA GLU A 62 23.59 -42.71 -28.65
C GLU A 62 22.78 -41.66 -27.87
N ILE A 63 21.90 -40.95 -28.59
CA ILE A 63 20.98 -39.94 -28.08
C ILE A 63 19.64 -40.04 -28.81
N LEU A 64 18.53 -40.03 -28.06
CA LEU A 64 17.17 -39.88 -28.58
C LEU A 64 16.45 -38.78 -27.78
N ALA A 65 15.83 -37.82 -28.47
CA ALA A 65 15.07 -36.74 -27.88
C ALA A 65 13.60 -36.83 -28.31
N VAL A 66 12.70 -36.84 -27.34
CA VAL A 66 11.26 -36.77 -27.54
C VAL A 66 10.81 -35.36 -27.17
N THR A 67 10.31 -34.61 -28.15
CA THR A 67 9.87 -33.23 -27.96
C THR A 67 8.37 -33.11 -27.76
N ASP A 68 7.94 -32.05 -27.09
CA ASP A 68 6.53 -31.64 -26.95
C ASP A 68 5.63 -32.59 -26.11
N VAL A 69 6.20 -33.19 -25.05
CA VAL A 69 5.46 -34.10 -24.17
C VAL A 69 4.53 -33.29 -23.23
N PRO A 70 3.21 -33.59 -23.19
CA PRO A 70 2.24 -32.93 -22.31
C PRO A 70 2.53 -33.18 -20.82
N ASN A 71 2.60 -32.09 -20.05
CA ASN A 71 2.95 -32.12 -18.63
C ASN A 71 1.74 -32.29 -17.72
N ALA A 72 1.64 -33.46 -17.07
CA ALA A 72 0.55 -33.74 -16.13
C ALA A 72 0.51 -32.79 -14.92
N ARG A 73 1.65 -32.16 -14.55
CA ARG A 73 1.75 -31.33 -13.35
C ARG A 73 1.19 -29.92 -13.49
N THR A 74 1.13 -29.40 -14.72
CA THR A 74 0.79 -27.99 -15.01
C THR A 74 -0.38 -27.84 -15.99
N SER A 75 -0.75 -28.88 -16.73
CA SER A 75 -1.78 -28.80 -17.77
C SER A 75 -3.17 -28.42 -17.21
N ALA A 76 -3.54 -28.88 -16.01
CA ALA A 76 -4.81 -28.50 -15.38
C ALA A 76 -4.88 -27.01 -15.01
N ASP A 77 -3.79 -26.42 -14.47
CA ASP A 77 -3.77 -25.01 -14.07
C ASP A 77 -3.79 -24.09 -15.28
N LEU A 78 -2.98 -24.41 -16.30
CA LEU A 78 -2.93 -23.62 -17.53
C LEU A 78 -4.27 -23.67 -18.25
N ARG A 79 -4.94 -24.82 -18.25
CA ARG A 79 -6.30 -24.93 -18.79
C ARG A 79 -7.33 -24.13 -17.99
N ALA A 80 -7.22 -24.12 -16.65
CA ALA A 80 -8.07 -23.28 -15.81
C ALA A 80 -7.86 -21.80 -16.15
N MET A 81 -6.61 -21.35 -16.30
CA MET A 81 -6.29 -19.98 -16.71
C MET A 81 -6.87 -19.63 -18.08
N GLU A 82 -6.77 -20.52 -19.07
CA GLU A 82 -7.39 -20.32 -20.39
C GLU A 82 -8.91 -20.24 -20.33
N LEU A 83 -9.56 -21.07 -19.51
CA LEU A 83 -11.01 -21.06 -19.34
C LEU A 83 -11.49 -19.76 -18.70
N LEU A 84 -10.76 -19.27 -17.69
CA LEU A 84 -11.06 -18.02 -16.98
C LEU A 84 -10.75 -16.76 -17.82
N ALA A 85 -9.76 -16.83 -18.71
CA ALA A 85 -9.38 -15.71 -19.58
C ALA A 85 -10.32 -15.51 -20.78
N ASN A 86 -11.18 -16.49 -21.09
CA ASN A 86 -12.09 -16.45 -22.22
C ASN A 86 -13.50 -16.00 -21.81
N ASN A 87 -14.20 -15.28 -22.69
CA ASN A 87 -15.57 -14.76 -22.46
C ASN A 87 -16.66 -15.84 -22.26
N ASN A 88 -16.34 -17.13 -22.44
CA ASN A 88 -17.19 -18.28 -22.11
C ASN A 88 -16.67 -18.98 -20.85
N CYS A 89 -16.46 -18.22 -19.78
CA CYS A 89 -16.04 -18.76 -18.49
C CYS A 89 -17.16 -19.65 -17.91
N PRO A 90 -16.86 -20.84 -17.38
CA PRO A 90 -17.83 -21.64 -16.64
C PRO A 90 -18.43 -20.84 -15.47
N GLU A 91 -19.72 -21.04 -15.18
CA GLU A 91 -20.44 -20.23 -14.19
C GLU A 91 -20.08 -20.63 -12.75
N THR A 92 -19.52 -21.83 -12.57
CA THR A 92 -19.17 -22.34 -11.25
C THR A 92 -17.76 -22.93 -11.19
N VAL A 93 -17.15 -22.84 -10.01
CA VAL A 93 -15.85 -23.49 -9.71
C VAL A 93 -15.91 -25.00 -9.94
N GLY A 94 -17.07 -25.62 -9.69
CA GLY A 94 -17.28 -27.05 -9.93
C GLY A 94 -17.15 -27.43 -11.41
N GLU A 95 -17.66 -26.59 -12.31
CA GLU A 95 -17.53 -26.79 -13.76
C GLU A 95 -16.08 -26.60 -14.23
N VAL A 96 -15.37 -25.59 -13.70
CA VAL A 96 -13.94 -25.41 -13.97
C VAL A 96 -13.17 -26.66 -13.56
N CYS A 97 -13.35 -27.14 -12.32
CA CYS A 97 -12.70 -28.36 -11.82
C CYS A 97 -13.04 -29.62 -12.63
N GLN A 98 -14.28 -29.74 -13.13
CA GLN A 98 -14.69 -30.87 -13.96
C GLN A 98 -14.04 -30.83 -15.36
N GLN A 99 -13.89 -29.63 -15.94
CA GLN A 99 -13.32 -29.44 -17.27
C GLN A 99 -11.79 -29.50 -17.29
N THR A 100 -11.13 -29.25 -16.15
CA THR A 100 -9.67 -29.29 -16.01
C THR A 100 -9.15 -30.59 -15.39
N SER A 101 -10.03 -31.57 -15.14
CA SER A 101 -9.65 -32.84 -14.49
C SER A 101 -8.57 -33.59 -15.30
N PRO A 102 -7.47 -34.05 -14.64
CA PRO A 102 -6.38 -34.79 -15.27
C PRO A 102 -6.83 -36.07 -16.00
N GLU A 103 -7.91 -36.71 -15.54
CA GLU A 103 -8.44 -37.97 -16.10
C GLU A 103 -8.95 -37.82 -17.55
N ARG A 104 -9.21 -36.59 -18.00
CA ARG A 104 -9.60 -36.30 -19.39
C ARG A 104 -8.42 -35.96 -20.30
N GLN A 105 -7.21 -35.89 -19.78
CA GLN A 105 -6.04 -35.39 -20.50
C GLN A 105 -5.03 -36.52 -20.75
N LYS A 106 -4.57 -36.67 -21.99
CA LYS A 106 -3.44 -37.56 -22.35
C LYS A 106 -2.12 -36.92 -21.94
N THR A 107 -1.94 -36.64 -20.66
CA THR A 107 -0.72 -36.04 -20.09
C THR A 107 0.18 -37.10 -19.49
N ILE A 108 1.47 -36.79 -19.39
CA ILE A 108 2.49 -37.70 -18.86
C ILE A 108 3.17 -37.05 -17.66
N GLU A 109 3.23 -37.79 -16.56
CA GLU A 109 3.93 -37.39 -15.34
C GLU A 109 5.45 -37.49 -15.56
N PRO A 110 6.23 -36.40 -15.40
CA PRO A 110 7.68 -36.43 -15.60
C PRO A 110 8.40 -37.53 -14.82
N GLU A 111 7.92 -37.87 -13.62
CA GLU A 111 8.52 -38.90 -12.78
C GLU A 111 8.44 -40.32 -13.39
N ASP A 112 7.47 -40.57 -14.25
CA ASP A 112 7.32 -41.86 -14.91
C ASP A 112 8.42 -42.09 -15.95
N TRP A 113 8.92 -41.04 -16.59
CA TRP A 113 10.09 -41.14 -17.47
C TRP A 113 11.36 -41.50 -16.70
N TRP A 114 11.63 -40.82 -15.59
CA TRP A 114 12.85 -41.07 -14.79
C TRP A 114 12.90 -42.48 -14.19
N GLN A 115 11.77 -43.12 -13.94
CA GLN A 115 11.75 -44.51 -13.47
C GLN A 115 12.22 -45.51 -14.52
N LEU A 116 12.09 -45.17 -15.80
CA LEU A 116 12.53 -46.03 -16.88
C LEU A 116 14.06 -46.07 -17.01
N GLU A 117 14.80 -45.17 -16.37
CA GLU A 117 16.28 -45.10 -16.44
C GLU A 117 16.94 -46.45 -16.17
N SER A 118 16.47 -47.18 -15.15
CA SER A 118 16.99 -48.50 -14.78
C SER A 118 16.57 -49.62 -15.73
N GLU A 119 15.46 -49.46 -16.46
CA GLU A 119 14.88 -50.48 -17.32
C GLU A 119 15.43 -50.41 -18.75
N VAL A 120 15.65 -49.19 -19.27
CA VAL A 120 16.10 -49.00 -20.65
C VAL A 120 17.62 -48.87 -20.81
N GLY A 121 18.37 -48.65 -19.74
CA GLY A 121 19.84 -48.47 -19.80
C GLY A 121 20.28 -47.10 -20.33
N TYR A 122 19.37 -46.12 -20.27
CA TYR A 122 19.59 -44.73 -20.66
C TYR A 122 19.50 -43.82 -19.44
N ARG A 123 20.34 -42.78 -19.40
CA ARG A 123 20.15 -41.63 -18.51
C ARG A 123 19.13 -40.69 -19.14
N ILE A 124 18.14 -40.27 -18.37
CA ILE A 124 16.98 -39.52 -18.84
C ILE A 124 17.02 -38.11 -18.24
N ASN A 125 17.13 -37.11 -19.11
CA ASN A 125 17.07 -35.71 -18.74
C ASN A 125 15.78 -35.11 -19.26
N ILE A 126 15.11 -34.31 -18.44
CA ILE A 126 13.84 -33.68 -18.78
C ILE A 126 13.99 -32.18 -18.61
N THR A 127 13.81 -31.46 -19.71
CA THR A 127 13.86 -29.99 -19.77
C THR A 127 12.52 -29.45 -20.22
N TRP A 128 12.23 -28.18 -19.92
CA TRP A 128 11.08 -27.50 -20.50
C TRP A 128 11.16 -27.46 -22.02
N SER A 129 10.01 -27.56 -22.69
CA SER A 129 9.93 -27.56 -24.15
C SER A 129 10.43 -26.24 -24.71
N GLY A 130 11.36 -26.31 -25.67
CA GLY A 130 11.90 -25.15 -26.36
C GLY A 130 10.95 -24.51 -27.39
N ARG A 131 9.73 -25.05 -27.55
CA ARG A 131 8.79 -24.66 -28.62
C ARG A 131 7.77 -23.58 -28.23
N GLY A 132 7.80 -23.13 -26.97
CA GLY A 132 7.00 -21.98 -26.50
C GLY A 132 5.70 -22.34 -25.77
N ASP A 133 5.32 -23.63 -25.77
CA ASP A 133 4.14 -24.12 -25.05
C ASP A 133 4.44 -24.29 -23.56
N ARG A 134 3.64 -23.64 -22.70
CA ARG A 134 3.89 -23.53 -21.24
C ARG A 134 3.56 -24.80 -20.46
N ASP A 135 2.86 -25.77 -21.06
CA ASP A 135 2.46 -27.04 -20.45
C ASP A 135 3.24 -28.25 -20.99
N ARG A 136 4.41 -28.03 -21.61
CA ARG A 136 5.17 -29.07 -22.34
C ARG A 136 6.61 -29.18 -21.87
N TYR A 137 7.15 -30.40 -21.94
CA TYR A 137 8.56 -30.69 -21.70
C TYR A 137 9.13 -31.60 -22.79
N ASP A 138 10.45 -31.58 -22.91
CA ASP A 138 11.21 -32.45 -23.80
C ASP A 138 11.98 -33.47 -22.95
N VAL A 139 12.04 -34.72 -23.43
CA VAL A 139 12.71 -35.84 -22.77
C VAL A 139 13.90 -36.28 -23.60
N ILE A 140 15.08 -36.32 -22.98
CA ILE A 140 16.33 -36.68 -23.63
C ILE A 140 16.89 -37.95 -23.01
N PHE A 141 17.02 -38.97 -23.84
CA PHE A 141 17.62 -40.25 -23.51
C PHE A 141 19.08 -40.24 -23.99
N VAL A 142 20.02 -40.41 -23.07
CA VAL A 142 21.45 -40.57 -23.36
C VAL A 142 21.92 -41.94 -22.92
N ARG A 143 22.53 -42.69 -23.83
CA ARG A 143 22.93 -44.07 -23.54
C ARG A 143 23.94 -44.11 -22.38
N GLY A 144 23.71 -44.99 -21.40
CA GLY A 144 24.43 -44.97 -20.12
C GLY A 144 25.95 -45.17 -20.21
N ASP A 145 26.43 -45.78 -21.29
CA ASP A 145 27.85 -46.02 -21.58
C ASP A 145 28.58 -44.82 -22.21
N THR A 146 27.86 -43.74 -22.51
CA THR A 146 28.43 -42.53 -23.12
C THR A 146 28.76 -41.48 -22.07
N ASN A 147 29.87 -40.76 -22.25
CA ASN A 147 30.27 -39.66 -21.36
C ASN A 147 29.75 -38.30 -21.85
N ILE A 148 28.52 -38.29 -22.36
CA ILE A 148 27.84 -37.11 -22.90
C ILE A 148 27.01 -36.46 -21.79
N ILE A 149 27.00 -35.14 -21.76
CA ILE A 149 26.08 -34.35 -20.94
C ILE A 149 24.92 -33.92 -21.85
N ALA A 150 23.74 -34.49 -21.62
CA ALA A 150 22.58 -34.46 -22.53
C ALA A 150 22.23 -33.05 -23.05
N ASP A 151 22.01 -32.10 -22.15
CA ASP A 151 21.57 -30.74 -22.47
C ASP A 151 22.63 -29.90 -23.20
N SER A 152 23.89 -30.31 -23.15
CA SER A 152 24.98 -29.62 -23.85
C SER A 152 25.27 -30.18 -25.24
N ALA A 153 24.74 -31.35 -25.56
CA ALA A 153 24.89 -32.01 -26.86
C ALA A 153 23.71 -31.74 -27.80
N ILE A 154 22.56 -31.30 -27.28
CA ILE A 154 21.35 -31.04 -28.05
C ILE A 154 21.03 -29.56 -27.98
N VAL A 155 21.37 -28.83 -29.04
CA VAL A 155 20.74 -27.53 -29.30
C VAL A 155 19.38 -27.85 -29.89
N PHE A 156 18.32 -27.81 -29.08
CA PHE A 156 16.98 -27.83 -29.65
C PHE A 156 16.87 -26.66 -30.63
N PRO A 157 16.39 -26.88 -31.87
CA PRO A 157 16.19 -25.79 -32.81
C PRO A 157 15.11 -24.88 -32.22
N LEU A 158 15.53 -23.82 -31.54
CA LEU A 158 14.67 -22.74 -31.08
C LEU A 158 14.09 -22.10 -32.34
N LYS A 159 12.80 -22.34 -32.62
CA LYS A 159 12.06 -21.51 -33.57
C LYS A 159 12.01 -20.13 -32.94
N ASP A 160 12.61 -19.17 -33.63
CA ASP A 160 12.66 -17.76 -33.25
C ASP A 160 13.55 -17.45 -32.02
N THR A 161 14.86 -17.62 -32.19
CA THR A 161 15.85 -17.06 -31.24
C THR A 161 15.77 -15.54 -31.27
N GLN A 162 15.21 -14.94 -30.22
CA GLN A 162 15.33 -13.53 -29.94
C GLN A 162 16.69 -13.22 -29.26
N PRO A 163 17.18 -11.97 -29.28
CA PRO A 163 18.33 -11.60 -28.47
C PRO A 163 18.11 -11.98 -27.00
N TRP A 164 19.17 -12.33 -26.27
CA TRP A 164 19.08 -12.77 -24.86
C TRP A 164 18.29 -11.80 -23.97
N SER A 165 18.24 -10.51 -24.32
CA SER A 165 17.44 -9.46 -23.69
C SER A 165 15.93 -9.67 -23.76
N ALA A 166 15.43 -10.40 -24.75
CA ALA A 166 14.02 -10.76 -24.87
C ALA A 166 13.64 -11.98 -24.02
N TYR A 167 14.64 -12.78 -23.62
CA TYR A 167 14.48 -13.94 -22.72
C TYR A 167 14.89 -13.63 -21.28
N ALA A 168 15.70 -12.60 -21.09
CA ALA A 168 15.89 -11.99 -19.80
C ALA A 168 14.61 -11.22 -19.46
N ASN A 169 14.07 -11.45 -18.27
CA ASN A 169 13.28 -10.41 -17.63
C ASN A 169 14.23 -9.21 -17.46
N ALA A 170 14.16 -8.28 -18.40
CA ALA A 170 14.85 -7.00 -18.36
C ALA A 170 13.82 -5.92 -18.02
N PRO A 171 13.33 -5.86 -16.77
CA PRO A 171 12.33 -4.89 -16.35
C PRO A 171 12.81 -3.43 -16.48
N TYR A 172 14.10 -3.20 -16.77
CA TYR A 172 14.73 -1.89 -16.75
C TYR A 172 15.31 -1.36 -18.06
N THR A 173 15.31 -2.11 -19.17
CA THR A 173 15.95 -1.63 -20.41
C THR A 173 15.03 -1.66 -21.60
N GLY A 174 14.43 -0.50 -21.89
CA GLY A 174 14.04 -0.13 -23.24
C GLY A 174 12.55 0.07 -23.48
N GLY A 175 11.91 1.01 -22.78
CA GLY A 175 10.71 1.69 -23.32
C GLY A 175 9.43 1.68 -22.49
N GLN A 176 9.44 1.25 -21.22
CA GLN A 176 8.20 1.08 -20.43
C GLN A 176 8.12 1.78 -19.05
N PRO A 177 8.75 2.93 -18.74
CA PRO A 177 8.31 3.72 -17.59
C PRO A 177 6.96 4.44 -17.84
N SER A 178 6.62 4.76 -19.09
CA SER A 178 5.45 5.60 -19.36
C SER A 178 4.12 4.89 -19.15
N ASN A 179 4.04 3.57 -19.43
CA ASN A 179 2.76 2.85 -19.42
C ASN A 179 2.56 1.91 -18.22
N LEU A 180 3.60 1.63 -17.43
CA LEU A 180 3.48 0.79 -16.22
C LEU A 180 2.59 1.44 -15.16
N ILE A 181 2.83 2.73 -14.86
CA ILE A 181 2.07 3.45 -13.83
C ILE A 181 0.59 3.57 -14.23
N PRO A 182 0.24 3.96 -15.47
CA PRO A 182 -1.17 4.01 -15.87
C PRO A 182 -1.86 2.63 -15.86
N GLN A 183 -1.21 1.57 -16.36
CA GLN A 183 -1.76 0.21 -16.29
C GLN A 183 -2.00 -0.27 -14.85
N LEU A 184 -1.06 0.03 -13.95
CA LEU A 184 -1.20 -0.31 -12.54
C LEU A 184 -2.35 0.46 -11.87
N ARG A 185 -2.52 1.73 -12.21
CA ARG A 185 -3.67 2.53 -11.75
C ARG A 185 -4.99 1.96 -12.26
N GLY A 186 -5.09 1.63 -13.55
CA GLY A 186 -6.28 1.01 -14.12
C GLY A 186 -6.64 -0.31 -13.44
N PHE A 187 -5.66 -1.19 -13.24
CA PHE A 187 -5.83 -2.45 -12.52
C PHE A 187 -6.31 -2.24 -11.06
N LEU A 188 -5.72 -1.28 -10.35
CA LEU A 188 -6.10 -1.00 -8.97
C LEU A 188 -7.49 -0.37 -8.88
N ALA A 189 -7.90 0.47 -9.84
CA ALA A 189 -9.21 1.11 -9.84
C ALA A 189 -10.37 0.11 -10.00
N GLU A 190 -10.14 -1.03 -10.65
CA GLU A 190 -11.12 -2.12 -10.74
C GLU A 190 -11.32 -2.86 -9.41
N GLN A 191 -10.33 -2.80 -8.51
CA GLN A 191 -10.28 -3.62 -7.30
C GLN A 191 -10.38 -2.81 -6.00
N LEU A 192 -10.07 -1.51 -6.06
CA LEU A 192 -9.97 -0.62 -4.92
C LEU A 192 -10.86 0.61 -5.12
N PRO A 193 -11.59 1.06 -4.08
CA PRO A 193 -12.22 2.36 -4.08
C PRO A 193 -11.20 3.50 -4.23
N ASP A 194 -11.62 4.65 -4.76
CA ASP A 194 -10.77 5.82 -5.02
C ASP A 194 -9.90 6.24 -3.83
N TYR A 195 -10.43 6.19 -2.61
CA TYR A 195 -9.69 6.59 -1.40
C TYR A 195 -8.56 5.62 -1.00
N MET A 196 -8.50 4.42 -1.57
CA MET A 196 -7.40 3.46 -1.40
C MET A 196 -6.37 3.57 -2.53
N MET A 197 -6.58 4.45 -3.52
CA MET A 197 -5.68 4.60 -4.65
C MET A 197 -4.42 5.37 -4.26
N PRO A 198 -3.21 4.83 -4.51
CA PRO A 198 -1.98 5.57 -4.29
C PRO A 198 -1.93 6.86 -5.12
N SER A 199 -1.60 7.96 -4.47
CA SER A 199 -1.45 9.28 -5.11
C SER A 199 -0.21 9.36 -6.01
N ALA A 200 0.85 8.64 -5.64
CA ALA A 200 2.07 8.57 -6.40
C ALA A 200 2.60 7.14 -6.47
N PHE A 201 3.22 6.80 -7.60
CA PHE A 201 3.91 5.55 -7.81
C PHE A 201 5.39 5.85 -8.04
N VAL A 202 6.23 5.44 -7.10
CA VAL A 202 7.69 5.62 -7.19
C VAL A 202 8.31 4.28 -7.53
N VAL A 203 8.91 4.20 -8.72
CA VAL A 203 9.61 2.99 -9.16
C VAL A 203 11.01 2.98 -8.53
N LEU A 204 11.34 1.90 -7.85
CA LEU A 204 12.63 1.68 -7.21
C LEU A 204 13.27 0.39 -7.75
N ASP A 205 14.59 0.41 -7.93
CA ASP A 205 15.35 -0.79 -8.28
C ASP A 205 15.30 -1.83 -7.14
N GLU A 206 15.40 -1.37 -5.89
CA GLU A 206 15.36 -2.19 -4.68
C GLU A 206 14.75 -1.41 -3.50
N LEU A 207 14.06 -2.11 -2.60
CA LEU A 207 13.55 -1.52 -1.36
C LEU A 207 14.70 -1.32 -0.36
N PRO A 208 14.95 -0.10 0.13
CA PRO A 208 15.99 0.12 1.13
C PRO A 208 15.65 -0.62 2.43
N LEU A 209 16.63 -1.30 3.01
CA LEU A 209 16.48 -2.08 4.24
C LEU A 209 17.34 -1.49 5.37
N THR A 210 16.78 -1.50 6.57
CA THR A 210 17.51 -1.27 7.83
C THR A 210 18.49 -2.41 8.10
N PRO A 211 19.49 -2.25 8.98
CA PRO A 211 20.38 -3.33 9.41
C PRO A 211 19.66 -4.56 10.00
N SER A 212 18.41 -4.40 10.44
CA SER A 212 17.55 -5.49 10.94
C SER A 212 16.80 -6.26 9.85
N GLY A 213 16.98 -5.90 8.58
CA GLY A 213 16.29 -6.50 7.43
C GLY A 213 14.85 -5.99 7.20
N LYS A 214 14.38 -5.02 7.99
CA LYS A 214 13.08 -4.35 7.76
C LYS A 214 13.23 -3.20 6.77
N ILE A 215 12.17 -2.87 6.02
CA ILE A 215 12.15 -1.72 5.10
C ILE A 215 12.47 -0.41 5.85
N ASP A 216 13.48 0.31 5.37
CA ASP A 216 13.82 1.65 5.85
C ASP A 216 12.96 2.71 5.14
N ARG A 217 11.83 3.04 5.77
CA ARG A 217 10.90 4.05 5.24
C ARG A 217 11.51 5.45 5.11
N ARG A 218 12.58 5.76 5.85
CA ARG A 218 13.23 7.08 5.79
C ARG A 218 14.17 7.21 4.60
N ALA A 219 14.65 6.08 4.08
CA ALA A 219 15.52 6.02 2.92
C ALA A 219 14.74 5.91 1.59
N LEU A 220 13.40 5.80 1.64
CA LEU A 220 12.58 5.87 0.44
C LEU A 220 12.64 7.28 -0.16
N PRO A 221 12.89 7.43 -1.47
CA PRO A 221 12.88 8.74 -2.10
C PRO A 221 11.49 9.34 -2.05
N ALA A 222 11.43 10.66 -1.91
CA ALA A 222 10.18 11.38 -1.98
C ALA A 222 9.58 11.23 -3.39
N PRO A 223 8.24 11.12 -3.52
CA PRO A 223 7.58 11.25 -4.80
C PRO A 223 7.95 12.57 -5.48
N ASP A 224 8.13 12.55 -6.79
CA ASP A 224 8.33 13.78 -7.57
C ASP A 224 7.10 14.70 -7.42
N LYS A 225 7.33 16.01 -7.42
CA LYS A 225 6.26 17.03 -7.39
C LYS A 225 5.62 17.26 -8.76
N SER A 226 6.18 16.64 -9.79
CA SER A 226 5.57 16.56 -11.11
C SER A 226 4.20 15.89 -11.04
N ARG A 227 3.27 16.35 -11.89
CA ARG A 227 1.98 15.69 -12.13
C ARG A 227 2.18 14.16 -12.28
N PRO A 228 1.47 13.31 -11.51
CA PRO A 228 1.54 11.87 -11.67
C PRO A 228 1.27 11.47 -13.14
N LEU A 229 1.95 10.44 -13.63
CA LEU A 229 1.66 9.87 -14.94
C LEU A 229 0.24 9.26 -14.91
N LEU A 230 -0.74 10.04 -15.35
CA LEU A 230 -2.14 9.65 -15.51
C LEU A 230 -2.37 9.17 -16.96
N ASP A 231 -3.33 8.25 -17.18
CA ASP A 231 -3.80 7.84 -18.51
C ASP A 231 -4.45 8.98 -19.31
N VAL A 232 -4.71 10.11 -18.64
CA VAL A 232 -5.33 11.29 -19.23
C VAL A 232 -4.24 12.23 -19.73
N GLU A 233 -4.30 12.62 -21.00
CA GLU A 233 -3.41 13.66 -21.53
C GLU A 233 -3.54 14.96 -20.71
N LEU A 234 -2.42 15.65 -20.55
CA LEU A 234 -2.41 16.96 -19.93
C LEU A 234 -3.16 17.95 -20.85
N VAL A 235 -4.40 18.25 -20.50
CA VAL A 235 -5.22 19.22 -21.22
C VAL A 235 -5.13 20.57 -20.52
N ALA A 236 -4.65 21.58 -21.23
CA ALA A 236 -4.53 22.95 -20.72
C ALA A 236 -5.92 23.59 -20.45
N PRO A 237 -6.00 24.56 -19.52
CA PRO A 237 -7.20 25.34 -19.28
C PRO A 237 -7.79 25.98 -20.54
N ARG A 238 -9.10 25.84 -20.72
CA ARG A 238 -9.87 26.35 -21.86
C ARG A 238 -10.67 27.60 -21.50
N SER A 239 -10.84 27.88 -20.22
CA SER A 239 -11.53 29.07 -19.72
C SER A 239 -10.75 29.74 -18.56
N PRO A 240 -10.97 31.04 -18.29
CA PRO A 240 -10.37 31.71 -17.13
C PRO A 240 -10.75 31.08 -15.78
N ALA A 241 -11.95 30.50 -15.67
CA ALA A 241 -12.37 29.79 -14.47
C ALA A 241 -11.57 28.50 -14.27
N GLU A 242 -11.37 27.73 -15.34
CA GLU A 242 -10.51 26.53 -15.31
C GLU A 242 -9.06 26.87 -14.97
N GLU A 243 -8.53 28.00 -15.48
CA GLU A 243 -7.15 28.43 -15.20
C GLU A 243 -6.95 28.77 -13.71
N ILE A 244 -7.88 29.52 -13.14
CA ILE A 244 -7.87 29.84 -11.71
C ILE A 244 -8.02 28.56 -10.87
N LEU A 245 -8.95 27.68 -11.22
CA LEU A 245 -9.19 26.43 -10.48
C LEU A 245 -7.99 25.49 -10.56
N ALA A 246 -7.39 25.30 -11.73
CA ALA A 246 -6.17 24.50 -11.90
C ALA A 246 -5.03 25.05 -11.03
N GLY A 247 -4.88 26.37 -10.95
CA GLY A 247 -3.93 27.02 -10.05
C GLY A 247 -4.19 26.72 -8.56
N ILE A 248 -5.45 26.83 -8.12
CA ILE A 248 -5.81 26.50 -6.73
C ILE A 248 -5.54 25.02 -6.41
N TRP A 249 -5.84 24.10 -7.36
CA TRP A 249 -5.52 22.67 -7.23
C TRP A 249 -4.02 22.45 -7.06
N ALA A 250 -3.21 23.02 -7.97
CA ALA A 250 -1.76 22.90 -7.95
C ALA A 250 -1.16 23.38 -6.63
N GLU A 251 -1.63 24.54 -6.11
CA GLU A 251 -1.15 25.07 -4.84
C GLU A 251 -1.53 24.20 -3.62
N VAL A 252 -2.76 23.69 -3.58
CA VAL A 252 -3.25 22.86 -2.46
C VAL A 252 -2.57 21.48 -2.45
N LEU A 253 -2.31 20.92 -3.63
CA LEU A 253 -1.66 19.63 -3.80
C LEU A 253 -0.13 19.74 -3.85
N SER A 254 0.42 20.97 -3.86
CA SER A 254 1.85 21.24 -4.00
C SER A 254 2.48 20.64 -5.27
N LEU A 255 1.75 20.72 -6.38
CA LEU A 255 2.15 20.27 -7.72
C LEU A 255 2.56 21.46 -8.60
N ASP A 256 3.42 21.22 -9.59
CA ASP A 256 3.86 22.28 -10.51
C ASP A 256 2.78 22.65 -11.55
N GLU A 257 2.01 21.65 -12.00
CA GLU A 257 0.95 21.81 -13.00
C GLU A 257 -0.18 20.80 -12.78
N VAL A 258 -1.41 21.22 -13.08
CA VAL A 258 -2.62 20.39 -13.06
C VAL A 258 -3.40 20.61 -14.36
N GLY A 259 -3.74 19.53 -15.05
CA GLY A 259 -4.58 19.54 -16.24
C GLY A 259 -6.07 19.62 -15.90
N VAL A 260 -6.89 20.09 -16.84
CA VAL A 260 -8.32 20.30 -16.54
C VAL A 260 -9.11 19.01 -16.31
N LEU A 261 -8.63 17.90 -16.83
CA LEU A 261 -9.24 16.57 -16.68
C LEU A 261 -8.66 15.80 -15.49
N ASP A 262 -7.74 16.40 -14.72
CA ASP A 262 -7.13 15.72 -13.59
C ASP A 262 -8.11 15.66 -12.42
N ASN A 263 -8.34 14.44 -11.96
CA ASN A 263 -9.14 14.17 -10.78
C ASN A 263 -8.33 14.54 -9.51
N PHE A 264 -8.91 15.41 -8.67
CA PHE A 264 -8.30 15.89 -7.42
C PHE A 264 -7.78 14.77 -6.52
N PHE A 265 -8.55 13.69 -6.35
CA PHE A 265 -8.21 12.57 -5.48
C PHE A 265 -7.14 11.68 -6.10
N MET A 266 -7.14 11.54 -7.43
CA MET A 266 -6.09 10.79 -8.16
C MET A 266 -4.73 11.48 -8.11
N LEU A 267 -4.73 12.81 -7.96
CA LEU A 267 -3.53 13.60 -7.70
C LEU A 267 -3.07 13.54 -6.24
N GLY A 268 -3.78 12.82 -5.37
CA GLY A 268 -3.45 12.66 -3.96
C GLY A 268 -4.11 13.62 -3.00
N GLY A 269 -5.15 14.32 -3.45
CA GLY A 269 -5.98 15.13 -2.57
C GLY A 269 -6.69 14.32 -1.50
N ASP A 270 -6.55 14.72 -0.24
CA ASP A 270 -7.34 14.20 0.88
C ASP A 270 -8.49 15.15 1.29
N SER A 271 -9.24 14.79 2.34
CA SER A 271 -10.37 15.58 2.83
C SER A 271 -9.95 16.92 3.47
N ILE A 272 -8.74 17.03 4.01
CA ILE A 272 -8.20 18.27 4.58
C ILE A 272 -7.86 19.22 3.44
N GLN A 273 -7.15 18.72 2.43
CA GLN A 273 -6.81 19.47 1.23
C GLN A 273 -8.08 19.88 0.47
N ALA A 274 -9.05 18.98 0.35
CA ALA A 274 -10.35 19.29 -0.25
C ALA A 274 -11.09 20.41 0.50
N THR A 275 -11.03 20.43 1.84
CA THR A 275 -11.61 21.53 2.63
C THR A 275 -10.88 22.85 2.37
N GLN A 276 -9.54 22.83 2.30
CA GLN A 276 -8.74 24.00 1.95
C GLN A 276 -9.05 24.52 0.55
N LEU A 277 -9.21 23.60 -0.40
CA LEU A 277 -9.59 23.86 -1.78
C LEU A 277 -10.93 24.60 -1.86
N ILE A 278 -11.96 24.06 -1.20
CA ILE A 278 -13.29 24.69 -1.12
C ILE A 278 -13.20 26.08 -0.46
N SER A 279 -12.38 26.25 0.58
CA SER A 279 -12.15 27.56 1.19
C SER A 279 -11.52 28.57 0.24
N ARG A 280 -10.50 28.18 -0.54
CA ARG A 280 -9.85 29.08 -1.52
C ARG A 280 -10.75 29.39 -2.71
N VAL A 281 -11.52 28.41 -3.18
CA VAL A 281 -12.55 28.62 -4.22
C VAL A 281 -13.59 29.61 -3.72
N ARG A 282 -14.05 29.46 -2.47
CA ARG A 282 -14.97 30.40 -1.82
C ARG A 282 -14.40 31.82 -1.82
N ASP A 283 -13.15 31.99 -1.35
CA ASP A 283 -12.52 33.32 -1.27
C ASP A 283 -12.30 33.95 -2.66
N THR A 284 -12.01 33.14 -3.67
CA THR A 284 -11.68 33.61 -5.03
C THR A 284 -12.92 33.92 -5.87
N PHE A 285 -13.95 33.07 -5.78
CA PHE A 285 -15.15 33.17 -6.62
C PHE A 285 -16.37 33.75 -5.89
N GLY A 286 -16.33 33.87 -4.56
CA GLY A 286 -17.44 34.40 -3.76
C GLY A 286 -18.67 33.49 -3.75
N ILE A 287 -18.46 32.17 -3.74
CA ILE A 287 -19.52 31.15 -3.77
C ILE A 287 -19.36 30.17 -2.61
N GLU A 288 -20.47 29.62 -2.11
CA GLU A 288 -20.45 28.52 -1.17
C GLU A 288 -20.74 27.20 -1.87
N LEU A 289 -19.80 26.28 -1.79
CA LEU A 289 -19.95 24.92 -2.30
C LEU A 289 -19.78 23.95 -1.13
N SER A 290 -20.61 22.91 -1.10
CA SER A 290 -20.41 21.80 -0.18
C SER A 290 -19.24 20.95 -0.66
N LEU A 291 -18.50 20.38 0.29
CA LEU A 291 -17.41 19.44 -0.02
C LEU A 291 -17.90 18.26 -0.90
N HIS A 292 -19.15 17.85 -0.75
CA HIS A 292 -19.76 16.80 -1.56
C HIS A 292 -19.70 17.08 -3.08
N ARG A 293 -19.80 18.34 -3.50
CA ARG A 293 -19.74 18.71 -4.93
C ARG A 293 -18.40 18.35 -5.57
N LEU A 294 -17.32 18.42 -4.80
CA LEU A 294 -16.00 18.03 -5.27
C LEU A 294 -15.89 16.50 -5.47
N PHE A 295 -16.62 15.70 -4.68
CA PHE A 295 -16.67 14.26 -4.90
C PHE A 295 -17.52 13.88 -6.12
N GLU A 296 -18.61 14.60 -6.39
CA GLU A 296 -19.44 14.39 -7.58
C GLU A 296 -18.74 14.83 -8.88
N SER A 297 -17.87 15.82 -8.80
CA SER A 297 -17.19 16.42 -9.96
C SER A 297 -15.74 16.72 -9.60
N PRO A 298 -14.90 15.68 -9.56
CA PRO A 298 -13.54 15.76 -9.01
C PRO A 298 -12.51 16.35 -9.98
N THR A 299 -12.87 16.56 -11.25
CA THR A 299 -11.99 17.18 -12.24
C THR A 299 -12.18 18.69 -12.29
N VAL A 300 -11.13 19.43 -12.66
CA VAL A 300 -11.20 20.91 -12.80
C VAL A 300 -12.26 21.33 -13.83
N ALA A 301 -12.38 20.59 -14.93
CA ALA A 301 -13.37 20.85 -15.98
C ALA A 301 -14.81 20.73 -15.44
N GLU A 302 -15.16 19.60 -14.82
CA GLU A 302 -16.50 19.38 -14.26
C GLU A 302 -16.78 20.35 -13.11
N PHE A 303 -15.79 20.59 -12.24
CA PHE A 303 -15.93 21.50 -11.11
C PHE A 303 -16.09 22.96 -11.56
N SER A 304 -15.45 23.36 -12.66
CA SER A 304 -15.61 24.69 -13.25
C SER A 304 -17.05 24.95 -13.72
N GLU A 305 -17.77 23.93 -14.19
CA GLU A 305 -19.18 24.08 -14.55
C GLU A 305 -20.05 24.34 -13.32
N ILE A 306 -19.78 23.66 -12.20
CA ILE A 306 -20.47 23.89 -10.93
C ILE A 306 -20.21 25.30 -10.42
N VAL A 307 -18.94 25.73 -10.44
CA VAL A 307 -18.53 27.09 -10.03
C VAL A 307 -19.23 28.14 -10.90
N GLY A 308 -19.31 27.91 -12.21
CA GLY A 308 -19.98 28.82 -13.14
C GLY A 308 -21.51 28.89 -12.97
N ALA A 309 -22.14 27.79 -12.54
CA ALA A 309 -23.58 27.72 -12.29
C ALA A 309 -23.98 28.21 -10.89
N ALA A 310 -23.03 28.31 -9.96
CA ALA A 310 -23.29 28.74 -8.59
C ALA A 310 -23.58 30.24 -8.51
N SER A 311 -24.67 30.59 -7.84
CA SER A 311 -24.96 31.98 -7.50
C SER A 311 -23.96 32.49 -6.46
N ARG A 312 -23.39 33.68 -6.68
CA ARG A 312 -22.60 34.37 -5.67
C ARG A 312 -23.41 34.52 -4.40
N GLN A 313 -22.83 34.07 -3.29
CA GLN A 313 -23.37 34.26 -1.96
C GLN A 313 -22.35 35.08 -1.17
N GLU A 314 -22.73 36.30 -0.79
CA GLU A 314 -21.96 37.05 0.19
C GLU A 314 -22.16 36.39 1.56
N LEU A 315 -21.21 35.53 1.94
CA LEU A 315 -21.14 35.00 3.28
C LEU A 315 -20.54 36.05 4.20
N ALA A 316 -21.29 36.44 5.22
CA ALA A 316 -20.80 37.35 6.24
C ALA A 316 -19.67 36.68 7.04
N PRO A 317 -18.53 37.35 7.24
CA PRO A 317 -17.45 36.81 8.06
C PRO A 317 -17.92 36.60 9.49
N ILE A 318 -17.36 35.58 10.16
CA ILE A 318 -17.63 35.32 11.59
C ILE A 318 -17.20 36.54 12.39
N GLN A 319 -18.16 37.22 13.00
CA GLN A 319 -17.90 38.40 13.81
C GLN A 319 -17.49 38.02 15.22
N PRO A 320 -16.56 38.75 15.85
CA PRO A 320 -16.30 38.63 17.28
C PRO A 320 -17.60 38.86 18.07
N VAL A 321 -17.93 37.92 18.95
CA VAL A 321 -19.07 38.03 19.87
C VAL A 321 -18.56 38.53 21.22
N SER A 322 -19.32 39.42 21.87
CA SER A 322 -18.96 39.87 23.23
C SER A 322 -18.83 38.69 24.18
N ARG A 323 -17.93 38.82 25.15
CA ARG A 323 -17.79 37.88 26.29
C ARG A 323 -18.64 38.31 27.49
N ASP A 324 -19.37 39.42 27.35
CA ASP A 324 -20.33 39.88 28.34
C ASP A 324 -21.65 39.14 28.17
N GLY A 325 -22.02 38.35 29.17
CA GLY A 325 -23.30 37.61 29.21
C GLY A 325 -23.18 36.13 28.88
N GLU A 326 -24.34 35.48 28.71
CA GLU A 326 -24.44 34.04 28.52
C GLU A 326 -24.12 33.65 27.07
N LEU A 327 -23.13 32.78 26.91
CA LEU A 327 -22.73 32.26 25.61
C LEU A 327 -23.42 30.92 25.37
N PRO A 328 -24.35 30.82 24.38
CA PRO A 328 -25.01 29.55 24.10
C PRO A 328 -24.01 28.51 23.60
N LEU A 329 -24.26 27.25 23.90
CA LEU A 329 -23.44 26.14 23.40
C LEU A 329 -23.70 25.91 21.90
N SER A 330 -22.67 25.50 21.18
CA SER A 330 -22.85 24.91 19.85
C SER A 330 -23.65 23.61 19.92
N PHE A 331 -24.26 23.17 18.81
CA PHE A 331 -25.04 21.93 18.79
C PHE A 331 -24.24 20.70 19.25
N ALA A 332 -22.95 20.64 18.90
CA ALA A 332 -22.05 19.57 19.33
C ALA A 332 -21.79 19.59 20.84
N GLU A 333 -21.73 20.79 21.44
CA GLU A 333 -21.55 20.97 22.89
C GLU A 333 -22.85 20.70 23.69
N GLN A 334 -24.03 20.92 23.08
CA GLN A 334 -25.37 20.66 23.66
C GLN A 334 -25.74 19.17 23.72
N ARG A 335 -25.56 18.41 22.61
CA ARG A 335 -25.23 16.96 22.70
C ARG A 335 -23.97 16.85 23.56
N LEU A 336 -23.43 15.73 24.01
CA LEU A 336 -22.36 15.77 25.03
C LEU A 336 -22.86 16.39 26.37
N TRP A 337 -23.31 17.65 26.50
CA TRP A 337 -23.83 18.19 27.78
C TRP A 337 -25.04 17.39 28.21
N PHE A 338 -25.98 17.19 27.30
CA PHE A 338 -27.11 16.31 27.54
C PHE A 338 -26.69 14.88 27.94
N LEU A 339 -25.63 14.33 27.33
CA LEU A 339 -25.17 12.97 27.63
C LEU A 339 -24.49 12.87 29.00
N ASP A 340 -23.78 13.92 29.39
CA ASP A 340 -23.17 14.07 30.71
C ASP A 340 -24.25 14.17 31.80
N GLN A 341 -25.31 14.95 31.58
CA GLN A 341 -26.45 15.02 32.51
C GLN A 341 -27.23 13.70 32.57
N LEU A 342 -27.30 12.93 31.48
CA LEU A 342 -27.96 11.62 31.46
C LEU A 342 -27.13 10.54 32.18
N GLN A 343 -25.80 10.71 32.23
CA GLN A 343 -24.85 9.75 32.78
C GLN A 343 -23.82 10.47 33.65
N GLU A 344 -24.27 11.04 34.76
CA GLU A 344 -23.40 11.76 35.69
C GLU A 344 -22.20 10.89 36.12
N GLY A 345 -20.99 11.46 36.06
CA GLY A 345 -19.75 10.77 36.41
C GLY A 345 -19.24 9.79 35.34
N SER A 346 -19.82 9.78 34.14
CA SER A 346 -19.33 8.98 33.01
C SER A 346 -17.95 9.45 32.55
N VAL A 347 -17.05 8.49 32.34
CA VAL A 347 -15.70 8.73 31.82
C VAL A 347 -15.58 8.47 30.32
N THR A 348 -16.72 8.21 29.66
CA THR A 348 -16.79 7.79 28.25
C THR A 348 -16.15 8.80 27.29
N TYR A 349 -16.12 10.07 27.69
CA TYR A 349 -15.61 11.18 26.90
C TYR A 349 -14.27 11.74 27.38
N ASN A 350 -13.62 11.04 28.32
CA ASN A 350 -12.24 11.33 28.65
C ASN A 350 -11.33 10.81 27.53
N GLU A 351 -10.37 11.64 27.15
CA GLU A 351 -9.34 11.32 26.18
C GLU A 351 -7.98 11.55 26.83
N GLN A 352 -7.05 10.62 26.63
CA GLN A 352 -5.69 10.74 27.15
C GLN A 352 -4.68 10.55 26.03
N GLU A 353 -3.66 11.40 26.04
CA GLU A 353 -2.48 11.29 25.20
C GLU A 353 -1.24 11.22 26.10
N GLY A 354 -0.29 10.35 25.74
CA GLY A 354 0.98 10.19 26.45
C GLY A 354 2.14 10.49 25.52
N LEU A 355 2.97 11.47 25.90
CA LEU A 355 4.15 11.90 25.14
C LEU A 355 5.41 11.50 25.90
N ARG A 356 6.25 10.66 25.30
CA ARG A 356 7.57 10.36 25.85
C ARG A 356 8.57 11.44 25.44
N LEU A 357 9.22 12.04 26.42
CA LEU A 357 10.23 13.08 26.25
C LEU A 357 11.57 12.51 26.71
N SER A 358 12.58 12.56 25.83
CA SER A 358 13.92 12.07 26.14
C SER A 358 14.94 13.19 25.98
N GLY A 359 15.90 13.27 26.90
CA GLY A 359 16.90 14.32 26.99
C GLY A 359 16.66 15.28 28.16
N SER A 360 17.44 16.37 28.19
CA SER A 360 17.33 17.40 29.23
C SER A 360 16.01 18.16 29.12
N LEU A 361 15.20 18.12 30.18
CA LEU A 361 13.91 18.80 30.25
C LEU A 361 13.91 19.88 31.35
N GLU A 362 13.64 21.13 30.96
CA GLU A 362 13.35 22.21 31.92
C GLU A 362 11.88 22.17 32.30
N ILE A 363 11.58 21.55 33.46
CA ILE A 363 10.21 21.31 33.94
C ILE A 363 9.43 22.63 34.11
N GLU A 364 10.07 23.67 34.65
CA GLU A 364 9.44 24.98 34.85
C GLU A 364 9.07 25.65 33.52
N ALA A 365 9.92 25.53 32.50
CA ALA A 365 9.65 26.05 31.16
C ALA A 365 8.47 25.30 30.50
N LEU A 366 8.40 23.97 30.66
CA LEU A 366 7.28 23.17 30.18
C LEU A 366 5.97 23.60 30.86
N GLN A 367 5.97 23.77 32.19
CA GLN A 367 4.79 24.24 32.93
C GLN A 367 4.34 25.63 32.45
N ALA A 368 5.28 26.57 32.27
CA ALA A 368 4.99 27.90 31.76
C ALA A 368 4.41 27.88 30.34
N ALA A 369 4.94 27.01 29.46
CA ALA A 369 4.44 26.84 28.10
C ALA A 369 3.00 26.32 28.09
N ILE A 370 2.69 25.30 28.91
CA ILE A 370 1.33 24.76 29.02
C ILE A 370 0.36 25.80 29.59
N GLN A 371 0.79 26.55 30.62
CA GLN A 371 0.00 27.63 31.19
C GLN A 371 -0.33 28.72 30.15
N GLU A 372 0.61 29.02 29.25
CA GLU A 372 0.39 30.00 28.20
C GLU A 372 -0.55 29.50 27.09
N ILE A 373 -0.52 28.20 26.79
CA ILE A 373 -1.52 27.55 25.92
C ILE A 373 -2.92 27.67 26.54
N VAL A 374 -3.08 27.38 27.83
CA VAL A 374 -4.36 27.55 28.53
C VAL A 374 -4.83 29.00 28.52
N ARG A 375 -3.92 29.96 28.74
CA ARG A 375 -4.24 31.40 28.71
C ARG A 375 -4.73 31.81 27.32
N ARG A 376 -4.06 31.36 26.26
CA ARG A 376 -4.35 31.69 24.86
C ARG A 376 -5.67 31.11 24.37
N HIS A 377 -6.03 29.89 24.79
CA HIS A 377 -7.18 29.16 24.24
C HIS A 377 -8.36 29.14 25.22
N GLU A 378 -9.41 29.94 24.93
CA GLU A 378 -10.63 30.01 25.75
C GLU A 378 -11.25 28.65 26.04
N SER A 379 -11.22 27.72 25.08
CA SER A 379 -11.79 26.37 25.23
C SER A 379 -11.16 25.56 26.36
N LEU A 380 -9.89 25.81 26.70
CA LEU A 380 -9.18 25.13 27.79
C LEU A 380 -9.51 25.70 29.18
N ARG A 381 -10.16 26.87 29.22
CA ARG A 381 -10.60 27.57 30.41
C ARG A 381 -12.12 27.82 30.41
N THR A 382 -12.86 26.96 29.71
CA THR A 382 -14.33 27.01 29.61
C THR A 382 -14.95 25.90 30.43
N ASN A 383 -15.92 26.27 31.26
CA ASN A 383 -16.83 25.37 31.95
C ASN A 383 -18.24 25.50 31.39
N TYR A 384 -19.09 24.52 31.71
CA TYR A 384 -20.48 24.46 31.26
C TYR A 384 -21.39 24.44 32.48
N ARG A 385 -22.31 25.40 32.56
CA ARG A 385 -23.26 25.51 33.68
C ARG A 385 -24.68 25.54 33.17
N GLU A 386 -25.62 25.19 34.02
CA GLU A 386 -27.04 25.38 33.75
C GLU A 386 -27.50 26.71 34.35
N VAL A 387 -28.18 27.52 33.55
CA VAL A 387 -28.89 28.72 33.99
C VAL A 387 -30.31 28.65 33.43
N ASP A 388 -31.31 28.73 34.30
CA ASP A 388 -32.74 28.68 33.95
C ASP A 388 -33.15 27.49 33.05
N GLY A 389 -32.51 26.33 33.23
CA GLY A 389 -32.80 25.11 32.44
C GLY A 389 -32.02 25.00 31.13
N TYR A 390 -31.12 25.95 30.83
CA TYR A 390 -30.32 25.96 29.61
C TYR A 390 -28.82 25.90 29.92
N PRO A 391 -28.05 25.13 29.14
CA PRO A 391 -26.60 25.14 29.29
C PRO A 391 -26.02 26.43 28.73
N VAL A 392 -25.07 27.01 29.47
CA VAL A 392 -24.29 28.19 29.08
C VAL A 392 -22.80 27.93 29.24
N ARG A 393 -22.00 28.54 28.37
CA ARG A 393 -20.54 28.53 28.48
C ARG A 393 -20.08 29.62 29.44
N VAL A 394 -19.23 29.24 30.38
CA VAL A 394 -18.57 30.15 31.32
C VAL A 394 -17.08 30.09 31.04
N ILE A 395 -16.54 31.17 30.50
CA ILE A 395 -15.13 31.28 30.15
C ILE A 395 -14.42 31.98 31.31
N ALA A 396 -13.57 31.25 32.04
CA ALA A 396 -12.78 31.84 33.13
C ALA A 396 -11.74 32.81 32.54
N PRO A 397 -11.60 34.06 33.03
CA PRO A 397 -10.64 35.03 32.47
C PRO A 397 -9.20 34.53 32.60
N GLU A 398 -8.91 33.86 33.71
CA GLU A 398 -7.64 33.18 34.00
C GLU A 398 -7.93 31.82 34.62
N LEU A 399 -7.06 30.85 34.36
CA LEU A 399 -7.12 29.51 34.92
C LEU A 399 -5.70 29.05 35.20
N GLU A 400 -5.38 28.79 36.46
CA GLU A 400 -4.09 28.21 36.84
C GLU A 400 -4.15 26.69 36.67
N LEU A 401 -3.36 26.16 35.74
CA LEU A 401 -3.28 24.73 35.49
C LEU A 401 -2.07 24.14 36.23
N LYS A 402 -2.33 23.13 37.06
CA LYS A 402 -1.27 22.40 37.77
C LYS A 402 -0.72 21.28 36.90
N MET A 403 0.60 21.13 36.93
CA MET A 403 1.33 20.00 36.33
C MET A 403 2.13 19.26 37.41
N PRO A 404 1.50 18.37 38.20
CA PRO A 404 2.23 17.53 39.14
C PRO A 404 3.32 16.71 38.46
N VAL A 405 4.48 16.63 39.11
CA VAL A 405 5.58 15.75 38.73
C VAL A 405 5.57 14.53 39.64
N VAL A 406 5.54 13.33 39.05
CA VAL A 406 5.60 12.05 39.77
C VAL A 406 6.92 11.40 39.48
N ASP A 407 7.76 11.28 40.51
CA ASP A 407 9.06 10.64 40.41
C ASP A 407 8.95 9.11 40.51
N LEU A 408 9.31 8.41 39.44
CA LEU A 408 9.33 6.95 39.32
C LEU A 408 10.76 6.39 39.26
N GLN A 409 11.78 7.23 39.38
CA GLN A 409 13.19 6.81 39.27
C GLN A 409 13.62 5.82 40.35
N HIS A 410 12.91 5.82 41.48
CA HIS A 410 13.14 4.89 42.59
C HIS A 410 12.68 3.45 42.30
N LEU A 411 11.89 3.22 41.25
CA LEU A 411 11.36 1.91 40.87
C LEU A 411 12.24 1.22 39.83
N PRO A 412 12.32 -0.13 39.83
CA PRO A 412 12.91 -0.89 38.73
C PRO A 412 12.18 -0.66 37.39
N PRO A 413 12.84 -0.75 36.22
CA PRO A 413 12.23 -0.46 34.92
C PRO A 413 10.93 -1.23 34.61
N GLU A 414 10.83 -2.50 35.02
CA GLU A 414 9.62 -3.31 34.83
C GLU A 414 8.44 -2.84 35.70
N GLU A 415 8.73 -2.29 36.89
CA GLU A 415 7.72 -1.71 37.78
C GLU A 415 7.36 -0.29 37.36
N GLN A 416 8.31 0.49 36.82
CA GLN A 416 8.05 1.81 36.23
C GLN A 416 6.98 1.73 35.14
N LEU A 417 7.10 0.78 34.20
CA LEU A 417 6.12 0.66 33.11
C LEU A 417 4.72 0.30 33.63
N LYS A 418 4.63 -0.58 34.63
CA LYS A 418 3.35 -0.93 35.29
C LYS A 418 2.77 0.27 36.01
N GLU A 419 3.60 1.07 36.67
CA GLU A 419 3.15 2.25 37.40
C GLU A 419 2.71 3.37 36.45
N VAL A 420 3.39 3.57 35.33
CA VAL A 420 2.96 4.47 34.25
C VAL A 420 1.57 4.06 33.73
N GLN A 421 1.36 2.77 33.44
CA GLN A 421 0.05 2.26 33.02
C GLN A 421 -1.02 2.49 34.08
N ARG A 422 -0.72 2.17 35.35
CA ARG A 422 -1.65 2.35 36.48
C ARG A 422 -2.03 3.81 36.68
N LEU A 423 -1.08 4.73 36.56
CA LEU A 423 -1.32 6.18 36.66
C LEU A 423 -2.14 6.68 35.47
N GLY A 424 -1.82 6.26 34.25
CA GLY A 424 -2.60 6.56 33.05
C GLY A 424 -4.06 6.09 33.18
N ASP A 425 -4.26 4.83 33.59
CA ASP A 425 -5.57 4.22 33.83
C ASP A 425 -6.36 4.93 34.92
N ARG A 426 -5.68 5.44 35.96
CA ARG A 426 -6.34 6.22 37.01
C ARG A 426 -6.83 7.56 36.47
N GLU A 427 -6.01 8.27 35.70
CA GLU A 427 -6.37 9.57 35.15
C GLU A 427 -7.58 9.49 34.21
N ILE A 428 -7.58 8.52 33.28
CA ILE A 428 -8.68 8.32 32.32
C ILE A 428 -10.00 7.91 33.00
N ARG A 429 -9.93 7.20 34.13
CA ARG A 429 -11.11 6.74 34.90
C ARG A 429 -11.63 7.73 35.93
N GLN A 430 -10.97 8.88 36.09
CA GLN A 430 -11.48 9.94 36.94
C GLN A 430 -12.40 10.85 36.11
N PRO A 431 -13.69 11.01 36.48
CA PRO A 431 -14.60 11.90 35.77
C PRO A 431 -14.20 13.37 35.96
N PHE A 432 -14.60 14.22 35.01
CA PHE A 432 -14.53 15.67 35.14
C PHE A 432 -15.88 16.23 35.57
N ASP A 433 -15.90 17.16 36.53
CA ASP A 433 -17.05 18.02 36.78
C ASP A 433 -17.07 19.16 35.76
N LEU A 434 -17.99 19.10 34.79
CA LEU A 434 -18.06 20.07 33.71
C LEU A 434 -18.34 21.51 34.16
N ALA A 435 -18.92 21.68 35.35
CA ALA A 435 -19.27 22.99 35.89
C ALA A 435 -18.11 23.68 36.61
N ASN A 436 -17.15 22.91 37.15
CA ASN A 436 -16.15 23.42 38.09
C ASN A 436 -14.70 23.01 37.80
N ASP A 437 -14.46 21.87 37.14
CA ASP A 437 -13.11 21.38 36.91
C ASP A 437 -12.46 22.02 35.68
N PRO A 438 -11.13 22.22 35.69
CA PRO A 438 -10.36 22.36 34.46
C PRO A 438 -10.57 21.12 33.58
N LEU A 439 -11.09 21.29 32.36
CA LEU A 439 -11.35 20.16 31.43
C LEU A 439 -10.07 19.63 30.74
N LEU A 440 -8.94 19.86 31.38
CA LEU A 440 -7.60 19.43 31.05
C LEU A 440 -6.86 19.12 32.36
N ARG A 441 -6.24 17.94 32.44
CA ARG A 441 -5.31 17.51 33.48
C ARG A 441 -3.99 17.15 32.83
N VAL A 442 -2.89 17.54 33.47
CA VAL A 442 -1.54 17.33 32.95
C VAL A 442 -0.69 16.75 34.08
N THR A 443 -0.01 15.64 33.82
CA THR A 443 0.89 15.01 34.80
C THR A 443 2.20 14.65 34.12
N LEU A 444 3.32 15.03 34.70
CA LEU A 444 4.65 14.64 34.22
C LEU A 444 5.16 13.46 35.06
N LEU A 445 5.40 12.32 34.42
CA LEU A 445 6.02 11.15 35.03
C LEU A 445 7.51 11.17 34.72
N GLN A 446 8.36 11.10 35.73
CA GLN A 446 9.82 11.08 35.57
C GLN A 446 10.35 9.65 35.77
N LEU A 447 10.90 9.04 34.72
CA LEU A 447 11.40 7.67 34.71
C LEU A 447 12.91 7.61 34.97
N ALA A 448 13.64 8.62 34.48
CA ALA A 448 15.07 8.84 34.67
C ALA A 448 15.40 10.35 34.73
N ALA A 449 16.67 10.70 34.87
CA ALA A 449 17.12 12.09 34.82
C ALA A 449 16.87 12.76 33.45
N ASP A 450 16.73 11.96 32.40
CA ASP A 450 16.57 12.38 31.00
C ASP A 450 15.46 11.60 30.26
N ASP A 451 14.52 11.00 31.00
CA ASP A 451 13.40 10.24 30.42
C ASP A 451 12.10 10.51 31.19
N TYR A 452 11.10 11.02 30.46
CA TYR A 452 9.84 11.48 31.02
C TYR A 452 8.65 11.04 30.16
N ILE A 453 7.48 10.94 30.77
CA ILE A 453 6.21 10.79 30.07
C ILE A 453 5.27 11.89 30.53
N LEU A 454 4.84 12.75 29.60
CA LEU A 454 3.81 13.76 29.83
C LEU A 454 2.45 13.16 29.50
N LEU A 455 1.59 13.03 30.50
CA LEU A 455 0.20 12.62 30.33
C LEU A 455 -0.68 13.86 30.20
N LEU A 456 -1.47 13.91 29.14
CA LEU A 456 -2.47 14.93 28.86
C LEU A 456 -3.84 14.25 28.87
N THR A 457 -4.69 14.55 29.84
CA THR A 457 -6.06 14.01 29.90
C THR A 457 -7.06 15.13 29.79
N MET A 458 -7.98 15.05 28.85
CA MET A 458 -8.96 16.10 28.57
C MET A 458 -10.34 15.50 28.32
N HIS A 459 -11.38 16.30 28.52
CA HIS A 459 -12.73 15.93 28.11
C HIS A 459 -12.93 16.31 26.64
N SER A 460 -13.54 15.45 25.82
CA SER A 460 -13.75 15.65 24.36
C SER A 460 -14.42 16.99 23.97
N ARG A 461 -15.08 17.65 24.92
CA ARG A 461 -15.66 19.00 24.82
C ARG A 461 -14.59 20.11 24.62
N SER A 462 -13.38 19.98 25.17
CA SER A 462 -12.32 21.00 25.03
C SER A 462 -11.62 20.97 23.66
N LYS A 463 -11.87 19.92 22.87
CA LYS A 463 -11.23 19.64 21.58
C LYS A 463 -11.85 20.33 20.36
N SER A 464 -12.97 21.04 20.51
CA SER A 464 -13.71 21.67 19.38
C SER A 464 -12.84 22.55 18.44
N CYS A 465 -11.61 22.95 18.82
CA CYS A 465 -10.62 23.47 17.88
C CYS A 465 -9.13 23.32 18.30
N ALA A 466 -8.79 22.59 19.37
CA ALA A 466 -7.53 22.83 20.10
C ALA A 466 -6.34 21.93 19.73
N THR A 467 -6.53 20.76 19.10
CA THR A 467 -5.43 19.78 18.96
C THR A 467 -4.50 19.96 17.77
N ALA A 468 -4.72 20.95 16.89
CA ALA A 468 -3.75 21.28 15.84
C ALA A 468 -3.92 22.72 15.30
N PRO A 469 -3.39 23.76 15.97
CA PRO A 469 -3.13 25.01 15.26
C PRO A 469 -2.01 24.75 14.24
N GLN A 470 -2.31 24.94 12.95
CA GLN A 470 -1.31 24.83 11.88
C GLN A 470 -0.12 25.76 12.14
N PRO A 471 1.12 25.36 11.82
CA PRO A 471 2.24 26.29 11.77
C PRO A 471 1.99 27.28 10.63
N SER A 472 1.58 28.49 10.98
CA SER A 472 1.68 29.66 10.10
C SER A 472 3.15 29.82 9.72
N THR A 473 3.49 29.50 8.47
CA THR A 473 4.78 29.87 7.89
C THR A 473 4.80 31.39 7.71
N ALA A 474 5.16 32.11 8.77
CA ALA A 474 5.53 33.50 8.68
C ALA A 474 6.83 33.59 7.86
N ARG A 475 6.69 33.85 6.55
CA ARG A 475 7.83 34.28 5.71
C ARG A 475 8.40 35.55 6.33
N THR A 476 9.57 35.43 6.95
CA THR A 476 10.44 36.55 7.28
C THR A 476 10.78 37.28 5.98
N ARG A 477 10.13 38.42 5.74
CA ARG A 477 10.63 39.42 4.79
C ARG A 477 11.94 39.97 5.35
N SER A 478 13.05 39.60 4.74
CA SER A 478 14.31 40.33 4.91
C SER A 478 14.12 41.75 4.34
N PRO A 479 14.53 42.80 5.06
CA PRO A 479 14.59 44.13 4.47
C PRO A 479 15.73 44.16 3.45
N ALA A 480 15.44 44.79 2.32
CA ALA A 480 16.42 45.12 1.31
C ALA A 480 17.51 46.05 1.87
N SER A 481 18.75 45.82 1.42
CA SER A 481 19.81 46.82 1.30
C SER A 481 20.54 46.53 0.00
#